data_AF-A0A8T1VR29-F1
#
_entry.id   AF-A0A8T1VR29-F1
#
_cell.length_a   1.000
_cell.length_b   1.000
_cell.length_c   1.000
_cell.angle_alpha   90.00
_cell.angle_beta   90.00
_cell.angle_gamma   90.00
#
_symmetry.space_group_name_H-M   'P 1'
#
loop_
_entity.id
_entity.type
_entity.pdbx_description
1 polymer ?
#
loop_
_entity_poly.entity_id
_entity_poly.type
_entity_poly.pdbx_seq_one_letter_code
_entity_poly.pdbx_strand_id
1 'polypeptide(L)'
;MKLLGDSERAAELLDVDPRRIFTAIYRKYNEFGDDFEFLKTVENVADSTDPVYTEKSELLSDAELDYYVAEYSRSGFFGSCSYYSRRQQDFEDEKDLPRVIKHESLYIGAVDDPILKPELAAGMPRVMPNLKQELVNGGGHWLLWEKKDEVIDVLQRWLKQLDLSTAVAL
;
A
#
# COMPACT_ATOMS: atom_id res chain seq x y z
N MET A 1 -11.32 2.22 11.44
CA MET A 1 -11.39 0.99 10.62
C MET A 1 -12.15 -0.08 11.39
N LYS A 2 -13.48 0.03 11.46
CA LYS A 2 -14.28 -0.96 12.21
C LYS A 2 -14.35 -2.30 11.46
N LEU A 3 -14.49 -2.27 10.14
CA LEU A 3 -14.54 -3.48 9.32
C LEU A 3 -13.18 -4.20 9.29
N LEU A 4 -12.11 -3.57 8.81
CA LEU A 4 -10.80 -4.24 8.71
C LEU A 4 -10.20 -4.66 10.06
N GLY A 5 -10.58 -4.00 11.16
CA GLY A 5 -10.19 -4.42 12.51
C GLY A 5 -10.91 -5.68 13.02
N ASP A 6 -11.98 -6.09 12.35
CA ASP A 6 -12.71 -7.36 12.57
C ASP A 6 -12.35 -8.31 11.42
N SER A 7 -11.24 -9.04 11.59
CA SER A 7 -10.61 -9.79 10.51
C SER A 7 -11.45 -10.97 10.01
N GLU A 8 -12.27 -11.58 10.88
CA GLU A 8 -13.21 -12.64 10.49
C GLU A 8 -14.29 -12.05 9.58
N ARG A 9 -14.96 -10.99 10.02
CA ARG A 9 -16.01 -10.33 9.24
C ARG A 9 -15.48 -9.76 7.91
N ALA A 10 -14.29 -9.16 7.92
CA ALA A 10 -13.69 -8.64 6.70
C ALA A 10 -13.34 -9.75 5.71
N ALA A 11 -12.82 -10.88 6.19
CA ALA A 11 -12.52 -12.04 5.36
C ALA A 11 -13.79 -12.64 4.76
N GLU A 12 -14.83 -12.87 5.58
CA GLU A 12 -16.12 -13.39 5.11
C GLU A 12 -16.70 -12.53 3.97
N LEU A 13 -16.53 -11.21 4.03
CA LEU A 13 -17.00 -10.30 2.98
C LEU A 13 -16.16 -10.40 1.69
N LEU A 14 -14.84 -10.49 1.82
CA LEU A 14 -13.89 -10.44 0.70
C LEU A 14 -13.68 -11.80 0.02
N ASP A 15 -13.81 -12.89 0.77
CA ASP A 15 -13.61 -14.27 0.30
C ASP A 15 -14.72 -14.74 -0.66
N VAL A 16 -15.88 -14.06 -0.69
CA VAL A 16 -17.00 -14.40 -1.59
C VAL A 16 -16.59 -14.34 -3.06
N ASP A 17 -15.88 -13.28 -3.44
CA ASP A 17 -15.37 -13.09 -4.80
C ASP A 17 -14.14 -12.17 -4.79
N PRO A 18 -12.92 -12.74 -4.65
CA PRO A 18 -11.68 -11.97 -4.62
C PRO A 18 -11.48 -11.08 -5.86
N ARG A 19 -12.07 -11.43 -7.01
CA ARG A 19 -11.93 -10.63 -8.23
C ARG A 19 -12.57 -9.27 -8.10
N ARG A 20 -13.70 -9.16 -7.40
CA ARG A 20 -14.42 -7.89 -7.28
C ARG A 20 -13.60 -6.85 -6.54
N ILE A 21 -12.97 -7.22 -5.42
CA ILE A 21 -12.13 -6.26 -4.69
C ILE A 21 -10.90 -5.88 -5.51
N PHE A 22 -10.23 -6.83 -6.16
CA PHE A 22 -9.02 -6.52 -6.93
C PHE A 22 -9.31 -5.67 -8.17
N THR A 23 -10.44 -5.89 -8.84
CA THR A 23 -10.93 -5.02 -9.92
C THR A 23 -11.12 -3.57 -9.44
N ALA A 24 -11.65 -3.43 -8.23
CA ALA A 24 -11.95 -2.11 -7.65
C ALA A 24 -10.72 -1.37 -7.12
N ILE A 25 -9.72 -2.08 -6.57
CA ILE A 25 -8.59 -1.43 -5.89
C ILE A 25 -7.34 -1.27 -6.77
N TYR A 26 -7.08 -2.18 -7.71
CA TYR A 26 -5.94 -2.05 -8.64
C TYR A 26 -6.27 -1.07 -9.76
N ARG A 27 -6.20 0.23 -9.45
CA ARG A 27 -6.49 1.32 -10.38
C ARG A 27 -5.44 2.42 -10.31
N LYS A 28 -5.23 3.11 -11.43
CA LYS A 28 -4.35 4.27 -11.52
C LYS A 28 -4.91 5.41 -10.70
N TYR A 29 -4.03 6.31 -10.28
CA TYR A 29 -4.39 7.44 -9.41
C TYR A 29 -5.52 8.32 -9.98
N ASN A 30 -5.60 8.44 -11.31
CA ASN A 30 -6.56 9.28 -12.02
C ASN A 30 -7.86 8.55 -12.41
N GLU A 31 -8.04 7.31 -11.97
CA GLU A 31 -9.25 6.51 -12.23
C GLU A 31 -10.16 6.41 -10.99
N PHE A 32 -9.73 6.96 -9.85
CA PHE A 32 -10.57 7.09 -8.67
C PHE A 32 -11.47 8.33 -8.82
N GLY A 33 -12.74 8.20 -8.41
CA GLY A 33 -13.65 9.35 -8.31
C GLY A 33 -13.23 10.31 -7.19
N ASP A 34 -13.67 11.57 -7.28
CA ASP A 34 -13.39 12.60 -6.27
C ASP A 34 -13.93 12.24 -4.86
N ASP A 35 -14.95 11.39 -4.81
CA ASP A 35 -15.60 10.87 -3.60
C ASP A 35 -15.08 9.49 -3.17
N PHE A 36 -13.93 9.05 -3.72
CA PHE A 36 -13.34 7.77 -3.40
C PHE A 36 -13.06 7.63 -1.89
N GLU A 37 -13.65 6.59 -1.30
CA GLU A 37 -13.41 6.19 0.07
C GLU A 37 -13.11 4.70 0.11
N PHE A 38 -11.85 4.34 0.32
CA PHE A 38 -11.39 2.94 0.32
C PHE A 38 -12.23 2.03 1.22
N LEU A 39 -12.61 2.48 2.43
CA LEU A 39 -13.41 1.66 3.34
C LEU A 39 -14.81 1.40 2.82
N LYS A 40 -15.45 2.37 2.15
CA LYS A 40 -16.74 2.17 1.49
C LYS A 40 -16.61 1.22 0.31
N THR A 41 -15.50 1.28 -0.43
CA THR A 41 -15.22 0.32 -1.51
C THR A 41 -15.14 -1.11 -0.98
N VAL A 42 -14.47 -1.32 0.15
CA VAL A 42 -14.41 -2.64 0.80
C VAL A 42 -15.79 -3.05 1.31
N GLU A 43 -16.51 -2.16 2.01
CA GLU A 43 -17.83 -2.48 2.60
C GLU A 43 -18.89 -2.85 1.56
N ASN A 44 -18.82 -2.27 0.37
CA ASN A 44 -19.82 -2.45 -0.69
C ASN A 44 -19.45 -3.55 -1.70
N VAL A 45 -18.32 -4.24 -1.52
CA VAL A 45 -17.75 -5.14 -2.53
C VAL A 45 -18.70 -6.27 -2.94
N ALA A 46 -19.43 -6.86 -1.98
CA ALA A 46 -20.27 -8.03 -2.25
C ALA A 46 -21.55 -7.68 -3.01
N ASP A 47 -22.19 -6.56 -2.68
CA ASP A 47 -23.57 -6.27 -3.10
C ASP A 47 -23.70 -5.14 -4.12
N SER A 48 -22.66 -4.32 -4.31
CA SER A 48 -22.75 -3.16 -5.20
C SER A 48 -22.83 -3.55 -6.69
N THR A 49 -23.62 -2.81 -7.45
CA THR A 49 -23.70 -2.91 -8.91
C THR A 49 -22.82 -1.87 -9.62
N ASP A 50 -22.02 -1.12 -8.86
CA ASP A 50 -21.14 -0.10 -9.42
C ASP A 50 -20.12 -0.74 -10.39
N PRO A 51 -19.92 -0.17 -11.60
CA PRO A 51 -18.95 -0.68 -12.56
C PRO A 51 -17.52 -0.82 -12.01
N VAL A 52 -17.13 -0.09 -10.96
CA VAL A 52 -15.80 -0.21 -10.35
C VAL A 52 -15.44 -1.64 -9.92
N TYR A 53 -16.44 -2.48 -9.59
CA TYR A 53 -16.23 -3.88 -9.20
C TYR A 53 -16.18 -4.86 -10.38
N THR A 54 -16.52 -4.41 -11.59
CA THR A 54 -16.61 -5.26 -12.80
C THR A 54 -15.74 -4.78 -13.96
N GLU A 55 -15.45 -3.48 -14.02
CA GLU A 55 -14.66 -2.82 -15.06
C GLU A 55 -13.26 -2.54 -14.53
N LYS A 56 -12.32 -3.41 -14.89
CA LYS A 56 -10.92 -3.31 -14.45
C LYS A 56 -10.22 -2.08 -15.04
N SER A 57 -9.19 -1.64 -14.34
CA SER A 57 -8.21 -0.68 -14.85
C SER A 57 -7.29 -1.33 -15.89
N GLU A 58 -6.65 -0.50 -16.71
CA GLU A 58 -5.50 -0.91 -17.52
C GLU A 58 -4.20 -1.03 -16.72
N LEU A 59 -4.20 -0.74 -15.41
CA LEU A 59 -3.03 -0.89 -14.54
C LEU A 59 -2.44 -2.29 -14.60
N LEU A 60 -3.31 -3.31 -14.62
CA LEU A 60 -2.93 -4.71 -14.72
C LEU A 60 -3.51 -5.35 -15.99
N SER A 61 -2.72 -6.23 -16.59
CA SER A 61 -3.22 -7.21 -17.56
C SER A 61 -4.17 -8.20 -16.90
N ASP A 62 -4.94 -8.93 -17.71
CA ASP A 62 -5.86 -9.96 -17.20
C ASP A 62 -5.09 -11.07 -16.46
N ALA A 63 -3.95 -11.49 -17.00
CA ALA A 63 -3.12 -12.52 -16.38
C ALA A 63 -2.56 -12.08 -15.01
N GLU A 64 -2.20 -10.81 -14.85
CA GLU A 64 -1.73 -10.28 -13.56
C GLU A 64 -2.87 -10.20 -12.54
N LEU A 65 -4.06 -9.74 -12.95
CA LEU A 65 -5.23 -9.73 -12.07
C LEU A 65 -5.63 -11.16 -11.66
N ASP A 66 -5.65 -12.08 -12.63
CA ASP A 66 -5.98 -13.50 -12.42
C ASP A 66 -5.02 -14.16 -11.43
N TYR A 67 -3.74 -13.77 -11.43
CA TYR A 67 -2.76 -14.24 -10.45
C TYR A 67 -3.14 -13.85 -9.03
N TYR A 68 -3.47 -12.58 -8.76
CA TYR A 68 -3.89 -12.15 -7.42
C TYR A 68 -5.20 -12.82 -6.98
N VAL A 69 -6.15 -12.97 -7.91
CA VAL A 69 -7.41 -13.70 -7.64
C VAL A 69 -7.12 -15.14 -7.26
N ALA A 70 -6.25 -15.84 -7.98
CA ALA A 70 -5.91 -17.24 -7.69
C ALA A 70 -5.22 -17.39 -6.34
N GLU A 71 -4.27 -16.52 -6.00
CA GLU A 71 -3.57 -16.56 -4.71
C GLU A 71 -4.54 -16.35 -3.54
N TYR A 72 -5.42 -15.34 -3.62
CA TYR A 72 -6.39 -15.06 -2.57
C TYR A 72 -7.56 -16.05 -2.54
N SER A 73 -7.94 -16.67 -3.66
CA SER A 73 -8.90 -17.78 -3.65
C SER A 73 -8.34 -18.99 -2.91
N ARG A 74 -7.02 -19.15 -2.86
CA ARG A 74 -6.34 -20.22 -2.12
C ARG A 74 -6.10 -19.85 -0.66
N SER A 75 -5.66 -18.62 -0.37
CA SER A 75 -5.29 -18.20 0.98
C SER A 75 -6.44 -17.64 1.82
N GLY A 76 -7.47 -17.11 1.17
CA GLY A 76 -8.45 -16.21 1.78
C GLY A 76 -7.83 -14.86 2.20
N PHE A 77 -8.69 -13.96 2.70
CA PHE A 77 -8.34 -12.62 3.16
C PHE A 77 -8.10 -12.52 4.68
N PHE A 78 -8.41 -13.57 5.47
CA PHE A 78 -8.24 -13.54 6.93
C PHE A 78 -6.83 -13.12 7.37
N GLY A 79 -5.80 -13.66 6.71
CA GLY A 79 -4.41 -13.35 7.02
C GLY A 79 -4.05 -11.88 6.79
N SER A 80 -4.42 -11.31 5.64
CA SER A 80 -4.15 -9.91 5.32
C SER A 80 -5.00 -8.95 6.16
N CYS A 81 -6.27 -9.27 6.40
CA CYS A 81 -7.14 -8.49 7.29
C CYS A 81 -6.68 -8.53 8.75
N SER A 82 -6.00 -9.61 9.18
CA SER A 82 -5.41 -9.69 10.52
C SER A 82 -4.34 -8.65 10.79
N TYR A 83 -3.71 -8.08 9.75
CA TYR A 83 -2.77 -6.97 9.94
C TYR A 83 -3.45 -5.74 10.55
N TYR A 84 -4.71 -5.47 10.18
CA TYR A 84 -5.43 -4.28 10.64
C TYR A 84 -6.01 -4.42 12.06
N SER A 85 -6.19 -5.64 12.56
CA SER A 85 -6.69 -5.90 13.91
C SER A 85 -5.61 -5.79 15.00
N ARG A 86 -4.33 -5.68 14.60
CA ARG A 86 -3.18 -5.71 15.53
C ARG A 86 -2.68 -4.36 16.00
N ARG A 87 -3.25 -3.25 15.52
CA ARG A 87 -2.77 -1.89 15.84
C ARG A 87 -2.55 -1.59 17.33
N GLN A 88 -3.43 -2.09 18.21
CA GLN A 88 -3.24 -1.89 19.65
C GLN A 88 -2.02 -2.67 20.16
N GLN A 89 -1.85 -3.91 19.71
CA GLN A 89 -0.71 -4.74 20.06
C GLN A 89 0.58 -4.13 19.50
N ASP A 90 0.60 -3.72 18.23
CA ASP A 90 1.74 -3.04 17.60
C ASP A 90 2.15 -1.80 18.40
N PHE A 91 1.17 -1.00 18.83
CA PHE A 91 1.43 0.15 19.71
C PHE A 91 2.06 -0.26 21.04
N GLU A 92 1.50 -1.27 21.74
CA GLU A 92 2.05 -1.72 23.01
C GLU A 92 3.47 -2.30 22.87
N ASP A 93 3.76 -2.99 21.78
CA ASP A 93 5.07 -3.57 21.48
C ASP A 93 6.11 -2.50 21.12
N GLU A 94 5.69 -1.41 20.45
CA GLU A 94 6.59 -0.38 19.93
C GLU A 94 6.71 0.87 20.81
N LYS A 95 5.79 1.12 21.76
CA LYS A 95 5.72 2.40 22.50
C LYS A 95 6.98 2.73 23.31
N ASP A 96 7.79 1.75 23.67
CA ASP A 96 9.01 1.93 24.46
C ASP A 96 10.30 1.83 23.61
N LEU A 97 10.17 1.63 22.30
CA LEU A 97 11.32 1.59 21.38
C LEU A 97 11.97 2.98 21.20
N PRO A 98 13.26 3.02 20.82
CA PRO A 98 13.93 4.27 20.47
C PRO A 98 13.15 5.07 19.43
N ARG A 99 12.90 6.35 19.74
CA ARG A 99 12.11 7.25 18.88
C ARG A 99 12.83 7.72 17.62
N VAL A 100 14.14 7.49 17.51
CA VAL A 100 14.98 8.01 16.41
C VAL A 100 15.60 6.86 15.64
N ILE A 101 15.35 6.81 14.33
CA ILE A 101 15.91 5.83 13.40
C ILE A 101 17.13 6.46 12.74
N LYS A 102 18.34 6.04 13.12
CA LYS A 102 19.61 6.60 12.62
C LYS A 102 20.14 5.94 11.35
N HIS A 103 19.46 4.92 10.84
CA HIS A 103 19.89 4.22 9.62
C HIS A 103 19.77 5.15 8.40
N GLU A 104 20.68 4.97 7.43
CA GLU A 104 20.46 5.48 6.08
C GLU A 104 19.14 4.91 5.57
N SER A 105 18.22 5.78 5.18
CA SER A 105 16.86 5.39 4.84
C SER A 105 16.35 6.22 3.65
N LEU A 106 15.48 5.60 2.87
CA LEU A 106 14.86 6.21 1.71
C LEU A 106 13.34 6.07 1.83
N TYR A 107 12.65 7.18 1.67
CA TYR A 107 11.22 7.23 1.44
C TYR A 107 10.97 7.66 -0.02
N ILE A 108 10.23 6.83 -0.75
CA ILE A 108 9.73 7.17 -2.09
C ILE A 108 8.22 7.32 -1.97
N GLY A 109 7.73 8.55 -2.11
CA GLY A 109 6.31 8.87 -2.02
C GLY A 109 5.69 9.14 -3.38
N ALA A 110 4.43 8.77 -3.54
CA ALA A 110 3.60 9.15 -4.67
C ALA A 110 2.93 10.51 -4.39
N VAL A 111 3.06 11.47 -5.32
CA VAL A 111 2.42 12.78 -5.18
C VAL A 111 0.89 12.67 -5.27
N ASP A 112 0.41 11.76 -6.13
CA ASP A 112 -1.01 11.65 -6.46
C ASP A 112 -1.70 10.47 -5.74
N ASP A 113 -1.11 9.92 -4.68
CA ASP A 113 -1.74 8.84 -3.88
C ASP A 113 -2.95 9.40 -3.09
N PRO A 114 -4.18 8.90 -3.32
CA PRO A 114 -5.37 9.40 -2.63
C PRO A 114 -5.41 8.99 -1.14
N ILE A 115 -4.65 7.98 -0.74
CA ILE A 115 -4.61 7.40 0.60
C ILE A 115 -3.38 7.87 1.37
N LEU A 116 -2.18 7.62 0.86
CA LEU A 116 -0.90 7.92 1.53
C LEU A 116 -0.31 9.25 1.05
N LYS A 117 -1.06 10.33 1.27
CA LYS A 117 -0.69 11.66 0.79
C LYS A 117 0.68 12.12 1.34
N PRO A 118 1.49 12.87 0.57
CA PRO A 118 2.83 13.30 0.98
C PRO A 118 2.88 14.01 2.34
N GLU A 119 1.83 14.72 2.75
CA GLU A 119 1.77 15.43 4.03
C GLU A 119 1.87 14.48 5.22
N LEU A 120 1.44 13.22 5.08
CA LEU A 120 1.56 12.20 6.14
C LEU A 120 3.03 11.86 6.43
N ALA A 121 3.91 12.01 5.44
CA ALA A 121 5.35 11.76 5.56
C ALA A 121 6.16 13.01 5.94
N ALA A 122 5.56 14.19 5.99
CA ALA A 122 6.26 15.45 6.23
C ALA A 122 6.96 15.51 7.62
N GLY A 123 6.50 14.70 8.58
CA GLY A 123 7.08 14.61 9.91
C GLY A 123 8.30 13.69 10.02
N MET A 124 8.55 12.81 9.05
CA MET A 124 9.59 11.76 9.15
C MET A 124 11.00 12.30 9.44
N PRO A 125 11.48 13.41 8.82
CA PRO A 125 12.83 13.92 9.08
C PRO A 125 13.10 14.29 10.54
N ARG A 126 12.06 14.54 11.35
CA ARG A 126 12.21 14.86 12.78
C ARG A 126 12.71 13.67 13.60
N VAL A 127 12.44 12.46 13.13
CA VAL A 127 12.77 11.20 13.81
C VAL A 127 13.72 10.30 12.99
N MET A 128 14.07 10.72 11.77
CA MET A 128 14.96 9.99 10.86
C MET A 128 16.01 10.95 10.27
N PRO A 129 17.09 11.27 11.00
CA PRO A 129 18.06 12.30 10.60
C PRO A 129 18.80 12.00 9.29
N ASN A 130 18.90 10.73 8.91
CA ASN A 130 19.58 10.28 7.69
C ASN A 130 18.60 9.87 6.58
N LEU A 131 17.35 10.34 6.66
CA LEU A 131 16.32 10.06 5.67
C LEU A 131 16.56 10.87 4.38
N LYS A 132 16.51 10.17 3.25
CA LYS A 132 16.28 10.75 1.92
C LYS A 132 14.80 10.61 1.57
N GLN A 133 14.20 11.68 1.04
CA GLN A 133 12.82 11.66 0.56
C GLN A 133 12.81 12.03 -0.92
N GLU A 134 12.15 11.21 -1.73
CA GLU A 134 11.96 11.42 -3.16
C GLU A 134 10.46 11.30 -3.44
N LEU A 135 9.90 12.26 -4.18
CA LEU A 135 8.49 12.28 -4.54
C LEU A 135 8.35 12.09 -6.05
N VAL A 136 7.52 11.12 -6.44
CA VAL A 136 7.25 10.78 -7.84
C VAL A 136 5.88 11.30 -8.24
N ASN A 137 5.84 12.05 -9.34
CA ASN A 137 4.62 12.64 -9.88
C ASN A 137 3.96 11.71 -10.91
N GLY A 138 2.64 11.82 -11.04
CA GLY A 138 1.85 11.06 -12.00
C GLY A 138 1.68 9.59 -11.63
N GLY A 139 1.77 9.26 -10.34
CA GLY A 139 1.57 7.92 -9.80
C GLY A 139 0.88 8.00 -8.43
N GLY A 140 0.07 7.00 -8.11
CA GLY A 140 -0.70 6.94 -6.87
C GLY A 140 -0.32 5.76 -6.00
N HIS A 141 -1.33 5.09 -5.43
CA HIS A 141 -1.12 4.02 -4.45
C HIS A 141 -0.27 2.86 -4.98
N TRP A 142 -0.42 2.54 -6.27
CA TRP A 142 0.32 1.48 -6.93
C TRP A 142 1.56 2.03 -7.65
N LEU A 143 2.29 2.94 -6.99
CA LEU A 143 3.41 3.67 -7.58
C LEU A 143 4.44 2.75 -8.28
N LEU A 144 4.72 1.58 -7.70
CA LEU A 144 5.66 0.61 -8.28
C LEU A 144 5.21 0.06 -9.64
N TRP A 145 3.91 0.01 -9.89
CA TRP A 145 3.32 -0.38 -11.18
C TRP A 145 3.21 0.81 -12.13
N GLU A 146 2.74 1.96 -11.62
CA GLU A 146 2.48 3.15 -12.45
C GLU A 146 3.76 3.85 -12.93
N LYS A 147 4.81 3.81 -12.10
CA LYS A 147 6.06 4.56 -12.27
C LYS A 147 7.29 3.69 -12.03
N LYS A 148 7.24 2.46 -12.54
CA LYS A 148 8.29 1.44 -12.33
C LYS A 148 9.70 1.97 -12.65
N ASP A 149 9.86 2.66 -13.79
CA ASP A 149 11.18 3.06 -14.29
C ASP A 149 11.74 4.21 -13.45
N GLU A 150 10.88 5.17 -13.07
CA GLU A 150 11.23 6.27 -12.17
C GLU A 150 11.58 5.77 -10.76
N VAL A 151 10.81 4.84 -10.22
CA VAL A 151 11.11 4.25 -8.90
C VAL A 151 12.42 3.46 -8.95
N ILE A 152 12.65 2.66 -10.00
CA ILE A 152 13.91 1.93 -10.18
C ILE A 152 15.09 2.90 -10.29
N ASP A 153 14.97 4.01 -11.03
CA ASP A 153 16.03 5.02 -11.10
C ASP A 153 16.35 5.63 -9.73
N VAL A 154 15.31 6.03 -8.98
CA VAL A 154 15.47 6.55 -7.61
C VAL A 154 16.21 5.56 -6.73
N LEU A 155 15.78 4.29 -6.72
CA LEU A 155 16.42 3.22 -5.95
C LEU A 155 17.88 3.03 -6.36
N GLN A 156 18.16 2.95 -7.67
CA GLN A 156 19.53 2.77 -8.17
C GLN A 156 20.44 3.95 -7.83
N ARG A 157 19.95 5.19 -7.94
CA ARG A 157 20.70 6.39 -7.55
C ARG A 157 21.03 6.37 -6.07
N TRP A 158 20.06 6.05 -5.22
CA TRP A 158 20.26 5.99 -3.78
C TRP A 158 21.25 4.89 -3.39
N LEU A 159 21.08 3.67 -3.92
CA LEU A 159 21.99 2.55 -3.64
C LEU A 159 23.45 2.86 -4.03
N LYS A 160 23.68 3.60 -5.11
CA LYS A 160 25.03 4.04 -5.52
C LYS A 160 25.66 5.08 -4.58
N GLN A 161 24.85 5.80 -3.81
CA GLN A 161 25.31 6.78 -2.83
C GLN A 161 25.64 6.13 -1.48
N LEU A 162 25.11 4.93 -1.21
CA LEU A 162 25.39 4.21 0.02
C LEU A 162 26.81 3.67 -0.01
N ASP A 163 27.61 4.07 0.98
CA ASP A 163 28.88 3.40 1.27
C ASP A 163 28.60 2.08 1.99
N LEU A 164 28.45 1.01 1.24
CA LEU A 164 28.22 -0.33 1.79
C LEU A 164 29.47 -0.94 2.44
N SER A 165 30.63 -0.28 2.35
CA SER A 165 31.88 -0.79 2.92
C SER A 165 31.98 -0.60 4.44
N THR A 166 31.19 0.31 5.01
CA THR A 166 31.14 0.58 6.46
C THR A 166 30.15 -0.32 7.21
N ALA A 167 29.27 -1.06 6.52
CA ALA A 167 28.25 -1.91 7.14
C ALA A 167 28.75 -3.30 7.60
N VAL A 168 29.99 -3.70 7.22
CA VAL A 168 30.55 -5.03 7.51
C VAL A 168 31.27 -5.10 8.88
N ALA A 169 31.26 -4.03 9.66
CA ALA A 169 31.84 -4.01 11.01
C ALA A 169 30.76 -4.16 12.09
N LEU A 170 30.09 -5.32 12.13
CA LEU A 170 29.29 -5.78 13.28
C LEU A 170 29.61 -7.26 13.55
#